data_AF-A0A3D2WX82-F1
#
_entry.id   AF-A0A3D2WX82-F1
#
_cell.length_a   1.000
_cell.length_b   1.000
_cell.length_c   1.000
_cell.angle_alpha   90.00
_cell.angle_beta   90.00
_cell.angle_gamma   90.00
#
_symmetry.space_group_name_H-M   'P 1'
#
loop_
_entity.id
_entity.type
_entity.pdbx_description
1 polymer ?
#
loop_
_entity_poly.entity_id
_entity_poly.type
_entity_poly.pdbx_seq_one_letter_code
_entity_poly.pdbx_strand_id
1 'polypeptide(L)'
;MSIRAKFKKEIVSKSDIPNIDGYVKSNSDNLIEGITSDLFEKDLQQGSGSELESKFNALYSSSALVVNSFALIKKILADFSFKGLSNFTGAQFERKFPTNLGGTPPNLDFALENSNSLIAFESKYLELLAKKEVKFSESYKKANLAYLNDFWFDLIDFYKGSKNYLDVAQLIKHSIGLINYRAKSNKILVYIYWHPDNHVDFEEYTIHAKEIEEFAERLKEQQDIEFCSITYSEFWDYCKQYNDLKNMVDNIEK
;
A
#
# COMPACT_ATOMS: atom_id res chain seq x y z
N MET A 1 10.68 23.49 -8.39
CA MET A 1 9.46 22.71 -8.07
C MET A 1 9.85 21.24 -8.09
N SER A 2 9.57 20.46 -7.05
CA SER A 2 9.87 19.02 -7.02
C SER A 2 9.09 18.28 -8.12
N ILE A 3 9.61 17.13 -8.57
CA ILE A 3 8.91 16.31 -9.56
C ILE A 3 7.49 15.93 -9.08
N ARG A 4 7.36 15.58 -7.80
CA ARG A 4 6.07 15.32 -7.15
C ARG A 4 5.09 16.49 -7.27
N ALA A 5 5.56 17.73 -7.10
CA ALA A 5 4.71 18.91 -7.24
C ALA A 5 4.30 19.17 -8.69
N LYS A 6 5.16 18.84 -9.67
CA LYS A 6 4.77 18.87 -11.10
C LYS A 6 3.65 17.86 -11.38
N PHE A 7 3.79 16.62 -10.93
CA PHE A 7 2.76 15.58 -11.08
C PHE A 7 1.42 16.00 -10.46
N LYS A 8 1.43 16.53 -9.22
CA LYS A 8 0.21 17.05 -8.61
C LYS A 8 -0.45 18.12 -9.46
N LYS A 9 0.33 19.08 -9.98
CA LYS A 9 -0.21 20.14 -10.85
C LYS A 9 -0.81 19.57 -12.13
N GLU A 10 -0.13 18.62 -12.77
CA GLU A 10 -0.60 17.98 -13.99
C GLU A 10 -1.92 17.22 -13.75
N ILE A 11 -2.00 16.40 -12.69
CA ILE A 11 -3.22 15.70 -12.28
C ILE A 11 -4.39 16.68 -12.12
N VAL A 12 -4.17 17.77 -11.37
CA VAL A 12 -5.20 18.79 -11.15
C VAL A 12 -5.63 19.45 -12.46
N SER A 13 -4.68 19.74 -13.36
CA SER A 13 -4.99 20.40 -14.64
C SER A 13 -5.70 19.50 -15.66
N LYS A 14 -5.52 18.18 -15.56
CA LYS A 14 -6.12 17.18 -16.45
C LYS A 14 -7.41 16.57 -15.91
N SER A 15 -7.72 16.82 -14.64
CA SER A 15 -8.91 16.28 -13.99
C SER A 15 -10.16 17.03 -14.43
N ASP A 16 -11.15 16.29 -14.95
CA ASP A 16 -12.49 16.80 -15.22
C ASP A 16 -13.38 16.84 -13.96
N ILE A 17 -12.90 16.30 -12.83
CA ILE A 17 -13.61 16.33 -11.54
C ILE A 17 -13.56 17.74 -10.95
N PRO A 18 -14.71 18.35 -10.60
CA PRO A 18 -14.75 19.66 -9.95
C PRO A 18 -13.94 19.68 -8.64
N ASN A 19 -12.96 20.57 -8.58
CA ASN A 19 -12.04 20.68 -7.46
C ASN A 19 -11.58 22.13 -7.23
N ILE A 20 -11.10 22.41 -6.02
CA ILE A 20 -10.43 23.66 -5.65
C ILE A 20 -9.00 23.29 -5.25
N ASP A 21 -8.01 23.76 -6.00
CA ASP A 21 -6.59 23.48 -5.78
C ASP A 21 -6.25 21.98 -5.65
N GLY A 22 -6.98 21.14 -6.40
CA GLY A 22 -6.83 19.69 -6.39
C GLY A 22 -7.58 18.96 -5.30
N TYR A 23 -8.47 19.64 -4.57
CA TYR A 23 -9.34 19.04 -3.56
C TYR A 23 -10.79 19.08 -4.00
N VAL A 24 -11.44 17.91 -4.00
CA VAL A 24 -12.88 17.81 -4.22
C VAL A 24 -13.66 18.26 -2.99
N LYS A 25 -14.95 18.57 -3.16
CA LYS A 25 -15.78 19.13 -2.08
C LYS A 25 -16.14 18.09 -1.01
N SER A 26 -16.40 16.85 -1.41
CA SER A 26 -16.79 15.76 -0.52
C SER A 26 -16.03 14.47 -0.86
N ASN A 27 -15.91 13.54 0.11
CA ASN A 27 -15.18 12.29 -0.14
C ASN A 27 -15.79 11.50 -1.30
N SER A 28 -17.12 11.53 -1.46
CA SER A 28 -17.82 10.86 -2.56
C SER A 28 -17.45 11.37 -3.94
N ASP A 29 -17.04 12.63 -4.06
CA ASP A 29 -16.60 13.21 -5.33
C ASP A 29 -15.23 12.66 -5.78
N ASN A 30 -14.51 11.94 -4.90
CA ASN A 30 -13.25 11.27 -5.21
C ASN A 30 -13.41 9.74 -5.34
N LEU A 31 -14.65 9.25 -5.38
CA LEU A 31 -14.96 7.83 -5.54
C LEU A 31 -15.42 7.56 -6.98
N ILE A 32 -15.05 6.39 -7.48
CA ILE A 32 -15.66 5.87 -8.71
C ILE A 32 -17.09 5.37 -8.43
N GLU A 33 -17.88 5.28 -9.51
CA GLU A 33 -19.26 4.80 -9.44
C GLU A 33 -19.35 3.38 -8.83
N GLY A 34 -20.33 3.17 -7.96
CA GLY A 34 -20.60 1.88 -7.31
C GLY A 34 -19.90 1.67 -5.97
N ILE A 35 -18.99 2.58 -5.58
CA ILE A 35 -18.37 2.59 -4.25
C ILE A 35 -19.16 3.49 -3.31
N THR A 36 -19.59 2.91 -2.20
CA THR A 36 -20.37 3.57 -1.15
C THR A 36 -19.57 3.59 0.15
N SER A 37 -19.83 4.58 1.01
CA SER A 37 -19.00 4.83 2.20
C SER A 37 -19.00 3.66 3.18
N ASP A 38 -20.08 2.87 3.24
CA ASP A 38 -20.18 1.68 4.10
C ASP A 38 -19.10 0.63 3.81
N LEU A 39 -18.50 0.64 2.62
CA LEU A 39 -17.43 -0.28 2.26
C LEU A 39 -16.09 0.04 2.94
N PHE A 40 -15.83 1.28 3.34
CA PHE A 40 -14.50 1.69 3.81
C PHE A 40 -14.50 2.66 5.01
N GLU A 41 -15.57 3.41 5.25
CA GLU A 41 -15.60 4.51 6.20
C GLU A 41 -15.26 4.07 7.63
N LYS A 42 -15.87 2.97 8.10
CA LYS A 42 -15.58 2.40 9.42
C LYS A 42 -14.11 1.98 9.58
N ASP A 43 -13.50 1.48 8.51
CA ASP A 43 -12.12 1.01 8.53
C ASP A 43 -11.17 2.22 8.60
N LEU A 44 -11.38 3.23 7.74
CA LEU A 44 -10.56 4.45 7.71
C LEU A 44 -10.70 5.28 9.00
N GLN A 45 -11.87 5.32 9.63
CA GLN A 45 -12.08 6.00 10.92
C GLN A 45 -11.31 5.33 12.07
N GLN A 46 -11.16 4.00 12.04
CA GLN A 46 -10.39 3.25 13.04
C GLN A 46 -8.87 3.33 12.82
N GLY A 47 -8.45 3.79 11.64
CA GLY A 47 -7.06 4.04 11.26
C GLY A 47 -6.42 5.18 12.05
N SER A 48 -5.46 5.86 11.43
CA SER A 48 -4.78 7.03 12.03
C SER A 48 -5.54 8.34 11.75
N GLY A 49 -6.85 8.35 12.05
CA GLY A 49 -7.69 9.49 12.45
C GLY A 49 -7.72 10.80 11.66
N SER A 50 -7.13 10.92 10.47
CA SER A 50 -7.10 12.21 9.74
C SER A 50 -7.28 12.10 8.22
N GLU A 51 -7.47 10.89 7.70
CA GLU A 51 -7.47 10.67 6.25
C GLU A 51 -8.74 11.21 5.59
N LEU A 52 -9.91 10.93 6.18
CA LEU A 52 -11.21 11.32 5.65
C LEU A 52 -11.47 12.85 5.69
N GLU A 53 -10.83 13.57 6.59
CA GLU A 53 -11.15 15.00 6.83
C GLU A 53 -10.57 15.94 5.76
N SER A 54 -9.52 15.54 5.04
CA SER A 54 -8.95 16.39 3.97
C SER A 54 -8.09 15.65 2.96
N LYS A 55 -7.28 14.67 3.39
CA LYS A 55 -6.37 13.95 2.50
C LYS A 55 -7.11 13.09 1.49
N PHE A 56 -8.24 12.51 1.89
CA PHE A 56 -9.09 11.72 1.00
C PHE A 56 -9.67 12.56 -0.13
N ASN A 57 -9.86 13.88 0.06
CA ASN A 57 -10.42 14.76 -0.96
C ASN A 57 -9.40 15.21 -2.01
N ALA A 58 -8.11 14.94 -1.82
CA ALA A 58 -7.13 15.28 -2.84
C ALA A 58 -7.27 14.34 -4.05
N LEU A 59 -7.29 14.89 -5.27
CA LEU A 59 -7.23 14.10 -6.50
C LEU A 59 -5.98 13.20 -6.57
N TYR A 60 -4.95 13.54 -5.80
CA TYR A 60 -3.73 12.76 -5.64
C TYR A 60 -3.65 12.00 -4.30
N SER A 61 -4.80 11.58 -3.78
CA SER A 61 -4.90 10.84 -2.53
C SER A 61 -4.57 9.36 -2.71
N SER A 62 -3.56 8.88 -1.98
CA SER A 62 -3.29 7.42 -1.92
C SER A 62 -4.47 6.67 -1.29
N SER A 63 -5.10 7.20 -0.22
CA SER A 63 -6.23 6.54 0.42
C SER A 63 -7.44 6.41 -0.50
N ALA A 64 -7.73 7.44 -1.31
CA ALA A 64 -8.82 7.34 -2.31
C ALA A 64 -8.49 6.32 -3.42
N LEU A 65 -7.23 6.29 -3.89
CA LEU A 65 -6.78 5.29 -4.86
C LEU A 65 -6.92 3.85 -4.33
N VAL A 66 -6.55 3.61 -3.06
CA VAL A 66 -6.72 2.32 -2.40
C VAL A 66 -8.21 1.98 -2.29
N VAL A 67 -9.05 2.89 -1.80
CA VAL A 67 -10.50 2.64 -1.70
C VAL A 67 -11.09 2.32 -3.08
N ASN A 68 -10.77 3.11 -4.10
CA ASN A 68 -11.26 2.90 -5.46
C ASN A 68 -10.83 1.55 -6.04
N SER A 69 -9.63 1.07 -5.69
CA SER A 69 -9.11 -0.19 -6.21
C SER A 69 -9.57 -1.43 -5.44
N PHE A 70 -9.84 -1.32 -4.14
CA PHE A 70 -10.04 -2.49 -3.27
C PHE A 70 -11.45 -2.60 -2.68
N ALA A 71 -12.26 -1.54 -2.64
CA ALA A 71 -13.53 -1.55 -1.90
C ALA A 71 -14.53 -2.60 -2.41
N LEU A 72 -14.61 -2.82 -3.72
CA LEU A 72 -15.53 -3.81 -4.29
C LEU A 72 -15.08 -5.26 -4.05
N ILE A 73 -13.80 -5.51 -3.76
CA ILE A 73 -13.32 -6.85 -3.39
C ILE A 73 -14.03 -7.34 -2.12
N LYS A 74 -14.41 -6.43 -1.20
CA LYS A 74 -15.20 -6.76 -0.01
C LYS A 74 -16.55 -7.41 -0.33
N LYS A 75 -17.10 -7.19 -1.54
CA LYS A 75 -18.36 -7.79 -2.00
C LYS A 75 -18.19 -9.20 -2.59
N ILE A 76 -16.97 -9.58 -2.97
CA ILE A 76 -16.68 -10.84 -3.68
C ILE A 76 -15.58 -11.67 -2.99
N LEU A 77 -15.38 -11.52 -1.68
CA LEU A 77 -14.23 -12.11 -0.96
C LEU A 77 -14.06 -13.62 -1.15
N ALA A 78 -15.16 -14.37 -1.20
CA ALA A 78 -15.12 -15.82 -1.39
C ALA A 78 -14.61 -16.22 -2.77
N ASP A 79 -14.96 -15.43 -3.79
CA ASP A 79 -14.66 -15.70 -5.21
C ASP A 79 -13.36 -15.02 -5.65
N PHE A 80 -12.92 -13.97 -4.96
CA PHE A 80 -11.67 -13.29 -5.22
C PHE A 80 -10.49 -14.22 -4.87
N SER A 81 -9.52 -14.26 -5.77
CA SER A 81 -8.24 -14.89 -5.52
C SER A 81 -7.12 -13.89 -5.80
N PHE A 82 -5.97 -14.11 -5.19
CA PHE A 82 -4.75 -13.35 -5.47
C PHE A 82 -3.55 -14.20 -5.08
N LYS A 83 -2.54 -14.29 -5.95
CA LYS A 83 -1.30 -15.07 -5.71
C LYS A 83 -1.57 -16.53 -5.30
N GLY A 84 -2.60 -17.16 -5.89
CA GLY A 84 -3.00 -18.53 -5.60
C GLY A 84 -3.73 -18.74 -4.27
N LEU A 85 -3.98 -17.66 -3.51
CA LEU A 85 -4.81 -17.67 -2.31
C LEU A 85 -6.24 -17.23 -2.67
N SER A 86 -7.23 -17.86 -2.05
CA SER A 86 -8.66 -17.63 -2.32
C SER A 86 -9.50 -17.87 -1.07
N ASN A 87 -10.83 -17.84 -1.22
CA ASN A 87 -11.79 -18.07 -0.14
C ASN A 87 -11.54 -17.10 1.03
N PHE A 88 -11.35 -15.82 0.73
CA PHE A 88 -11.15 -14.82 1.76
C PHE A 88 -12.43 -14.64 2.57
N THR A 89 -12.26 -14.46 3.87
CA THR A 89 -13.36 -14.28 4.83
C THR A 89 -13.30 -12.92 5.53
N GLY A 90 -12.20 -12.19 5.36
CA GLY A 90 -12.01 -10.88 5.95
C GLY A 90 -11.27 -9.95 5.02
N ALA A 91 -11.69 -8.68 5.03
CA ALA A 91 -11.02 -7.60 4.35
C ALA A 91 -11.16 -6.31 5.15
N GLN A 92 -10.08 -5.54 5.28
CA GLN A 92 -10.06 -4.34 6.11
C GLN A 92 -9.08 -3.31 5.55
N PHE A 93 -9.51 -2.05 5.46
CA PHE A 93 -8.62 -0.91 5.21
C PHE A 93 -7.91 -0.44 6.48
N GLU A 94 -6.75 0.21 6.34
CA GLU A 94 -6.02 0.84 7.46
C GLU A 94 -5.75 -0.11 8.65
N ARG A 95 -5.44 -1.38 8.35
CA ARG A 95 -5.29 -2.41 9.38
C ARG A 95 -3.95 -2.28 10.10
N LYS A 96 -4.02 -2.21 11.43
CA LYS A 96 -2.87 -2.11 12.34
C LYS A 96 -2.22 -3.47 12.60
N PHE A 97 -0.90 -3.54 12.47
CA PHE A 97 -0.07 -4.71 12.77
C PHE A 97 1.06 -4.34 13.74
N PRO A 98 0.79 -4.31 15.07
CA PRO A 98 1.78 -3.92 16.06
C PRO A 98 3.05 -4.78 16.04
N THR A 99 4.21 -4.15 16.27
CA THR A 99 5.52 -4.83 16.37
C THR A 99 5.90 -5.24 17.80
N ASN A 100 5.03 -4.99 18.78
CA ASN A 100 5.30 -5.07 20.23
C ASN A 100 6.38 -4.11 20.77
N LEU A 101 6.86 -3.14 19.98
CA LEU A 101 7.83 -2.12 20.44
C LEU A 101 7.20 -0.91 21.14
N GLY A 102 5.87 -0.89 21.30
CA GLY A 102 5.13 0.31 21.69
C GLY A 102 5.10 1.38 20.57
N GLY A 103 4.42 2.50 20.82
CA GLY A 103 4.25 3.59 19.85
C GLY A 103 3.17 3.33 18.80
N THR A 104 3.22 4.05 17.68
CA THR A 104 2.25 3.89 16.59
C THR A 104 2.54 2.58 15.84
N PRO A 105 1.59 1.63 15.82
CA PRO A 105 1.76 0.40 15.06
C PRO A 105 1.86 0.71 13.55
N PRO A 106 2.59 -0.12 12.77
CA PRO A 106 2.49 -0.10 11.32
C PRO A 106 1.04 -0.31 10.86
N ASN A 107 0.54 0.57 10.01
CA ASN A 107 -0.77 0.46 9.34
C ASN A 107 -0.57 0.03 7.89
N LEU A 108 -1.26 -1.00 7.43
CA LEU A 108 -1.30 -1.36 6.01
C LEU A 108 -2.62 -0.89 5.40
N ASP A 109 -2.53 -0.31 4.20
CA ASP A 109 -3.65 0.38 3.54
C ASP A 109 -4.84 -0.56 3.29
N PHE A 110 -4.58 -1.82 2.96
CA PHE A 110 -5.61 -2.85 2.79
C PHE A 110 -5.09 -4.24 3.18
N ALA A 111 -5.94 -5.08 3.75
CA ALA A 111 -5.59 -6.46 4.08
C ALA A 111 -6.72 -7.43 3.76
N LEU A 112 -6.38 -8.59 3.19
CA LEU A 112 -7.24 -9.74 2.94
C LEU A 112 -6.80 -10.91 3.82
N GLU A 113 -7.75 -11.63 4.40
CA GLU A 113 -7.44 -12.85 5.15
C GLU A 113 -8.45 -13.97 4.94
N ASN A 114 -7.96 -15.20 5.04
CA ASN A 114 -8.76 -16.41 5.21
C ASN A 114 -8.30 -17.13 6.49
N SER A 115 -8.67 -18.39 6.67
CA SER A 115 -8.34 -19.16 7.88
C SER A 115 -6.85 -19.30 8.17
N ASN A 116 -5.99 -19.29 7.14
CA ASN A 116 -4.55 -19.57 7.29
C ASN A 116 -3.62 -18.48 6.71
N SER A 117 -4.13 -17.63 5.83
CA SER A 117 -3.33 -16.69 5.06
C SER A 117 -3.75 -15.24 5.31
N LEU A 118 -2.77 -14.34 5.19
CA LEU A 118 -2.93 -12.90 5.22
C LEU A 118 -2.16 -12.29 4.04
N ILE A 119 -2.85 -11.47 3.24
CA ILE A 119 -2.25 -10.63 2.22
C ILE A 119 -2.47 -9.20 2.65
N ALA A 120 -1.41 -8.42 2.77
CA ALA A 120 -1.53 -7.05 3.20
C ALA A 120 -0.78 -6.12 2.23
N PHE A 121 -1.46 -5.05 1.83
CA PHE A 121 -1.06 -4.15 0.76
C PHE A 121 -0.58 -2.83 1.38
N GLU A 122 0.58 -2.39 0.94
CA GLU A 122 1.11 -1.04 1.16
C GLU A 122 1.12 -0.31 -0.18
N SER A 123 0.34 0.76 -0.26
CA SER A 123 0.10 1.56 -1.45
C SER A 123 0.99 2.79 -1.51
N LYS A 124 1.50 3.07 -2.71
CA LYS A 124 2.14 4.34 -3.05
C LYS A 124 1.55 4.94 -4.30
N TYR A 125 1.27 6.24 -4.22
CA TYR A 125 0.85 7.01 -5.38
C TYR A 125 2.00 7.90 -5.86
N LEU A 126 2.13 9.11 -5.29
CA LEU A 126 3.21 10.04 -5.64
C LEU A 126 4.34 10.07 -4.58
N GLU A 127 4.25 9.22 -3.56
CA GLU A 127 5.24 9.11 -2.48
C GLU A 127 6.61 8.71 -3.00
N LEU A 128 6.64 7.78 -3.97
CA LEU A 128 7.84 7.22 -4.60
C LEU A 128 8.66 8.25 -5.39
N LEU A 129 8.11 9.44 -5.62
CA LEU A 129 8.79 10.57 -6.29
C LEU A 129 9.67 11.41 -5.33
N ALA A 130 9.87 10.95 -4.10
CA ALA A 130 10.69 11.63 -3.12
C ALA A 130 11.49 10.62 -2.28
N LYS A 131 12.80 10.84 -2.19
CA LYS A 131 13.66 9.97 -1.38
C LYS A 131 13.29 10.02 0.11
N LYS A 132 13.37 8.87 0.75
CA LYS A 132 13.18 8.61 2.17
C LYS A 132 14.51 8.19 2.78
N GLU A 133 14.87 8.85 3.86
CA GLU A 133 16.01 8.42 4.67
C GLU A 133 15.58 7.25 5.54
N VAL A 134 16.32 6.16 5.49
CA VAL A 134 16.01 4.95 6.26
C VAL A 134 16.37 5.18 7.73
N LYS A 135 15.33 5.30 8.56
CA LYS A 135 15.45 5.53 10.02
C LYS A 135 14.66 4.52 10.83
N PHE A 136 15.35 3.94 11.80
CA PHE A 136 14.79 3.11 12.85
C PHE A 136 15.06 3.75 14.21
N SER A 137 14.10 3.61 15.13
CA SER A 137 14.35 3.96 16.53
C SER A 137 15.27 2.92 17.18
N GLU A 138 15.93 3.29 18.27
CA GLU A 138 16.78 2.41 19.10
C GLU A 138 16.04 1.18 19.66
N SER A 139 14.71 1.15 19.58
CA SER A 139 13.89 0.01 19.96
C SER A 139 13.96 -1.16 18.98
N TYR A 140 14.35 -0.94 17.71
CA TYR A 140 14.51 -1.99 16.69
C TYR A 140 15.83 -2.73 16.86
N LYS A 141 15.90 -3.55 17.91
CA LYS A 141 17.08 -4.37 18.24
C LYS A 141 16.67 -5.73 18.77
N LYS A 142 17.57 -6.71 18.63
CA LYS A 142 17.34 -8.13 18.97
C LYS A 142 16.74 -8.35 20.36
N ALA A 143 17.18 -7.59 21.37
CA ALA A 143 16.67 -7.69 22.73
C ALA A 143 15.16 -7.41 22.86
N ASN A 144 14.59 -6.55 22.01
CA ASN A 144 13.17 -6.17 22.05
C ASN A 144 12.31 -6.97 21.06
N LEU A 145 12.93 -7.59 20.05
CA LEU A 145 12.29 -8.32 18.96
C LEU A 145 12.84 -9.75 18.88
N ALA A 146 12.94 -10.43 20.03
CA ALA A 146 13.57 -11.76 20.15
C ALA A 146 12.88 -12.87 19.31
N TYR A 147 11.72 -12.57 18.73
CA TYR A 147 10.96 -13.46 17.87
C TYR A 147 11.37 -13.39 16.39
N LEU A 148 12.26 -12.45 16.02
CA LEU A 148 12.85 -12.32 14.69
C LEU A 148 14.19 -13.06 14.64
N ASN A 149 14.54 -13.58 13.47
CA ASN A 149 15.89 -14.07 13.17
C ASN A 149 16.86 -12.91 12.89
N ASP A 150 18.16 -13.23 12.77
CA ASP A 150 19.23 -12.25 12.61
C ASP A 150 19.17 -11.49 11.28
N PHE A 151 18.59 -12.11 10.24
CA PHE A 151 18.39 -11.49 8.92
C PHE A 151 17.71 -10.12 9.01
N TRP A 152 16.68 -9.96 9.85
CA TRP A 152 15.97 -8.68 9.96
C TRP A 152 16.84 -7.56 10.53
N PHE A 153 17.77 -7.89 11.43
CA PHE A 153 18.69 -6.89 12.00
C PHE A 153 19.81 -6.55 11.01
N ASP A 154 20.33 -7.56 10.31
CA ASP A 154 21.31 -7.37 9.24
C ASP A 154 20.73 -6.51 8.10
N LEU A 155 19.46 -6.73 7.73
CA LEU A 155 18.74 -5.93 6.75
C LEU A 155 18.53 -4.48 7.21
N ILE A 156 18.19 -4.28 8.49
CA ILE A 156 18.09 -2.94 9.09
C ILE A 156 19.44 -2.22 9.02
N ASP A 157 20.52 -2.89 9.42
CA ASP A 157 21.86 -2.31 9.43
C ASP A 157 22.38 -2.01 8.01
N PHE A 158 22.06 -2.88 7.03
CA PHE A 158 22.40 -2.67 5.62
C PHE A 158 21.83 -1.36 5.07
N TYR A 159 20.55 -1.07 5.34
CA TYR A 159 19.89 0.13 4.84
C TYR A 159 20.04 1.36 5.75
N LYS A 160 20.54 1.21 6.98
CA LYS A 160 20.55 2.30 7.96
C LYS A 160 21.30 3.54 7.43
N GLY A 161 20.59 4.68 7.35
CA GLY A 161 21.14 5.94 6.86
C GLY A 161 21.18 6.10 5.33
N SER A 162 20.75 5.09 4.57
CA SER A 162 20.57 5.22 3.12
C SER A 162 19.42 6.18 2.79
N LYS A 163 19.39 6.66 1.54
CA LYS A 163 18.31 7.51 1.00
C LYS A 163 17.80 6.91 -0.30
N ASN A 164 16.60 6.35 -0.24
CA ASN A 164 15.99 5.57 -1.32
C ASN A 164 14.65 6.17 -1.73
N TYR A 165 14.22 6.00 -2.98
CA TYR A 165 12.84 6.31 -3.38
C TYR A 165 11.85 5.29 -2.78
N LEU A 166 12.27 4.04 -2.61
CA LEU A 166 11.57 3.02 -1.84
C LEU A 166 11.64 3.35 -0.34
N ASP A 167 10.49 3.35 0.35
CA ASP A 167 10.45 3.51 1.80
C ASP A 167 10.79 2.18 2.51
N VAL A 168 12.06 1.80 2.42
CA VAL A 168 12.57 0.53 2.95
C VAL A 168 12.33 0.40 4.46
N ALA A 169 12.49 1.51 5.21
CA ALA A 169 12.22 1.52 6.63
C ALA A 169 10.76 1.16 6.93
N GLN A 170 9.82 1.71 6.15
CA GLN A 170 8.40 1.40 6.29
C GLN A 170 8.12 -0.07 5.96
N LEU A 171 8.64 -0.60 4.84
CA LEU A 171 8.43 -1.99 4.45
C LEU A 171 8.96 -2.99 5.49
N ILE A 172 10.15 -2.76 6.05
CA ILE A 172 10.69 -3.60 7.12
C ILE A 172 9.78 -3.55 8.36
N LYS A 173 9.26 -2.38 8.74
CA LYS A 173 8.35 -2.24 9.88
C LYS A 173 7.04 -3.00 9.65
N HIS A 174 6.48 -2.94 8.44
CA HIS A 174 5.28 -3.72 8.08
C HIS A 174 5.56 -5.21 8.14
N SER A 175 6.67 -5.69 7.57
CA SER A 175 7.07 -7.10 7.65
C SER A 175 7.18 -7.55 9.10
N ILE A 176 7.85 -6.79 9.97
CA ILE A 176 7.99 -7.12 11.39
C ILE A 176 6.62 -7.18 12.09
N GLY A 177 5.71 -6.25 11.78
CA GLY A 177 4.34 -6.24 12.29
C GLY A 177 3.53 -7.46 11.85
N LEU A 178 3.64 -7.83 10.58
CA LEU A 178 2.99 -9.02 10.01
C LEU A 178 3.56 -10.30 10.63
N ILE A 179 4.88 -10.42 10.78
CA ILE A 179 5.52 -11.58 11.42
C ILE A 179 5.05 -11.75 12.87
N ASN A 180 4.88 -10.64 13.59
CA ASN A 180 4.33 -10.64 14.95
C ASN A 180 2.87 -11.10 14.99
N TYR A 181 2.12 -10.95 13.90
CA TYR A 181 0.75 -11.43 13.79
C TYR A 181 0.70 -12.96 13.61
N ARG A 182 0.83 -13.69 14.73
CA ARG A 182 0.95 -15.16 14.77
C ARG A 182 -0.33 -15.93 14.39
N ALA A 183 -1.45 -15.25 14.23
CA ALA A 183 -2.74 -15.90 13.91
C ALA A 183 -2.79 -16.51 12.51
N LYS A 184 -1.85 -16.17 11.62
CA LYS A 184 -1.80 -16.64 10.23
C LYS A 184 -0.43 -17.24 9.94
N SER A 185 -0.41 -18.35 9.23
CA SER A 185 0.84 -19.04 8.89
C SER A 185 1.45 -18.43 7.63
N ASN A 186 0.65 -18.25 6.58
CA ASN A 186 1.09 -17.66 5.32
C ASN A 186 0.85 -16.15 5.33
N LYS A 187 1.89 -15.36 5.04
CA LYS A 187 1.84 -13.90 5.05
C LYS A 187 2.50 -13.37 3.79
N ILE A 188 1.79 -12.49 3.10
CA ILE A 188 2.29 -11.81 1.91
C ILE A 188 2.20 -10.30 2.15
N LEU A 189 3.33 -9.61 2.07
CA LEU A 189 3.38 -8.16 1.97
C LEU A 189 3.43 -7.78 0.49
N VAL A 190 2.39 -7.08 0.04
CA VAL A 190 2.28 -6.56 -1.32
C VAL A 190 2.61 -5.08 -1.30
N TYR A 191 3.66 -4.69 -2.02
CA TYR A 191 3.94 -3.30 -2.31
C TYR A 191 3.26 -2.92 -3.63
N ILE A 192 2.18 -2.15 -3.57
CA ILE A 192 1.43 -1.69 -4.74
C ILE A 192 1.72 -0.21 -5.03
N TYR A 193 2.01 0.12 -6.28
CA TYR A 193 2.41 1.48 -6.63
C TYR A 193 1.90 1.92 -8.00
N TRP A 194 1.69 3.23 -8.15
CA TRP A 194 1.16 3.79 -9.38
C TRP A 194 2.25 4.34 -10.29
N HIS A 195 2.08 4.15 -11.59
CA HIS A 195 2.87 4.76 -12.65
C HIS A 195 1.97 5.56 -13.59
N PRO A 196 2.40 6.75 -14.04
CA PRO A 196 1.88 7.33 -15.27
C PRO A 196 2.35 6.53 -16.49
N ASP A 197 1.63 6.62 -17.60
CA ASP A 197 2.02 5.96 -18.86
C ASP A 197 3.44 6.34 -19.31
N ASN A 198 3.83 7.60 -19.08
CA ASN A 198 5.14 8.12 -19.43
C ASN A 198 6.18 8.05 -18.30
N HIS A 199 6.02 7.12 -17.34
CA HIS A 199 6.94 6.97 -16.20
C HIS A 199 8.40 6.75 -16.62
N VAL A 200 8.63 6.13 -17.78
CA VAL A 200 9.96 5.88 -18.36
C VAL A 200 10.75 7.16 -18.65
N ASP A 201 10.08 8.31 -18.75
CA ASP A 201 10.71 9.61 -18.98
C ASP A 201 11.31 10.20 -17.69
N PHE A 202 11.09 9.58 -16.53
CA PHE A 202 11.53 10.09 -15.24
C PHE A 202 12.43 9.08 -14.52
N GLU A 203 13.64 9.51 -14.20
CA GLU A 203 14.68 8.68 -13.56
C GLU A 203 14.23 8.16 -12.18
N GLU A 204 13.36 8.89 -11.48
CA GLU A 204 12.81 8.51 -10.18
C GLU A 204 12.14 7.14 -10.22
N TYR A 205 11.31 6.85 -11.23
CA TYR A 205 10.66 5.54 -11.38
C TYR A 205 11.67 4.44 -11.74
N THR A 206 12.69 4.77 -12.55
CA THR A 206 13.74 3.81 -12.92
C THR A 206 14.59 3.41 -11.71
N ILE A 207 14.97 4.37 -10.85
CA ILE A 207 15.73 4.10 -9.63
C ILE A 207 14.84 3.34 -8.63
N HIS A 208 13.60 3.77 -8.46
CA HIS A 208 12.64 3.11 -7.56
C HIS A 208 12.40 1.64 -7.93
N ALA A 209 12.26 1.31 -9.23
CA ALA A 209 12.16 -0.07 -9.70
C ALA A 209 13.38 -0.92 -9.31
N LYS A 210 14.60 -0.39 -9.48
CA LYS A 210 15.83 -1.08 -9.06
C LYS A 210 15.90 -1.31 -7.55
N GLU A 211 15.43 -0.35 -6.76
CA GLU A 211 15.38 -0.47 -5.30
C GLU A 211 14.36 -1.54 -4.85
N ILE A 212 13.23 -1.66 -5.55
CA ILE A 212 12.27 -2.75 -5.33
C ILE A 212 12.92 -4.10 -5.63
N GLU A 213 13.60 -4.24 -6.77
CA GLU A 213 14.28 -5.48 -7.16
C GLU A 213 15.34 -5.88 -6.14
N GLU A 214 16.19 -4.93 -5.69
CA GLU A 214 17.20 -5.18 -4.67
C GLU A 214 16.56 -5.64 -3.35
N PHE A 215 15.51 -4.93 -2.89
CA PHE A 215 14.82 -5.27 -1.66
C PHE A 215 14.13 -6.65 -1.74
N ALA A 216 13.48 -6.94 -2.87
CA ALA A 216 12.83 -8.22 -3.11
C ALA A 216 13.84 -9.38 -3.15
N GLU A 217 15.00 -9.20 -3.78
CA GLU A 217 16.05 -10.22 -3.85
C GLU A 217 16.58 -10.55 -2.46
N ARG A 218 16.85 -9.53 -1.63
CA ARG A 218 17.29 -9.74 -0.24
C ARG A 218 16.25 -10.50 0.58
N LEU A 219 14.97 -10.19 0.42
CA LEU A 219 13.91 -10.87 1.15
C LEU A 219 13.77 -12.36 0.82
N LYS A 220 14.39 -12.87 -0.26
CA LYS A 220 14.42 -14.31 -0.56
C LYS A 220 15.30 -15.11 0.42
N GLU A 221 16.17 -14.46 1.18
CA GLU A 221 17.05 -15.11 2.15
C GLU A 221 16.30 -15.55 3.44
N GLN A 222 15.06 -15.10 3.64
CA GLN A 222 14.21 -15.44 4.78
C GLN A 222 12.90 -16.13 4.34
N GLN A 223 12.22 -16.79 5.29
CA GLN A 223 10.96 -17.51 5.06
C GLN A 223 9.81 -17.05 5.98
N ASP A 224 10.00 -15.98 6.75
CA ASP A 224 9.01 -15.44 7.68
C ASP A 224 7.81 -14.80 6.96
N ILE A 225 8.05 -14.20 5.78
CA ILE A 225 7.05 -13.50 4.98
C ILE A 225 7.41 -13.54 3.48
N GLU A 226 6.40 -13.65 2.61
CA GLU A 226 6.58 -13.41 1.16
C GLU A 226 6.45 -11.91 0.87
N PHE A 227 7.33 -11.39 0.02
CA PHE A 227 7.21 -10.03 -0.51
C PHE A 227 6.98 -10.07 -2.01
N CYS A 228 6.02 -9.28 -2.49
CA CYS A 228 5.86 -9.02 -3.92
C CYS A 228 5.52 -7.56 -4.17
N SER A 229 5.96 -7.06 -5.33
CA SER A 229 5.62 -5.75 -5.83
C SER A 229 4.72 -5.88 -7.06
N ILE A 230 3.76 -4.97 -7.21
CA ILE A 230 2.89 -4.91 -8.38
C ILE A 230 2.49 -3.45 -8.65
N THR A 231 2.31 -3.08 -9.91
CA THR A 231 1.74 -1.77 -10.24
C THR A 231 0.21 -1.79 -10.11
N TYR A 232 -0.40 -0.62 -9.91
CA TYR A 232 -1.86 -0.49 -9.98
C TYR A 232 -2.43 -0.94 -11.33
N SER A 233 -1.74 -0.62 -12.44
CA SER A 233 -2.13 -1.05 -13.79
C SER A 233 -2.18 -2.58 -13.91
N GLU A 234 -1.13 -3.28 -13.47
CA GLU A 234 -1.10 -4.76 -13.45
C GLU A 234 -2.18 -5.35 -12.52
N PHE A 235 -2.42 -4.71 -11.37
CA PHE A 235 -3.46 -5.15 -10.43
C PHE A 235 -4.87 -4.98 -11.02
N TRP A 236 -5.13 -3.87 -11.71
CA TRP A 236 -6.40 -3.63 -12.37
C TRP A 236 -6.62 -4.57 -13.55
N ASP A 237 -5.60 -4.84 -14.35
CA ASP A 237 -5.65 -5.85 -15.40
C ASP A 237 -5.95 -7.23 -14.83
N TYR A 238 -5.34 -7.58 -13.69
CA TYR A 238 -5.70 -8.79 -12.96
C TYR A 238 -7.17 -8.79 -12.50
N CYS A 239 -7.69 -7.65 -12.04
CA CYS A 239 -9.08 -7.53 -11.60
C CYS A 239 -10.10 -7.67 -12.74
N LYS A 240 -9.75 -7.36 -14.00
CA LYS A 240 -10.64 -7.48 -15.17
C LYS A 240 -11.15 -8.92 -15.40
N GLN A 241 -10.51 -9.93 -14.83
CA GLN A 241 -10.99 -11.32 -14.89
C GLN A 241 -12.27 -11.56 -14.07
N TYR A 242 -12.58 -10.68 -13.12
CA TYR A 242 -13.79 -10.74 -12.30
C TYR A 242 -14.86 -9.81 -12.92
N ASN A 243 -15.96 -10.38 -13.37
CA ASN A 243 -17.05 -9.61 -14.00
C ASN A 243 -17.54 -8.46 -13.11
N ASP A 244 -17.63 -8.68 -11.80
CA ASP A 244 -18.08 -7.68 -10.83
C ASP A 244 -17.08 -6.52 -10.62
N LEU A 245 -15.80 -6.73 -10.96
CA LEU A 245 -14.76 -5.70 -10.86
C LEU A 245 -14.45 -5.04 -12.20
N LYS A 246 -14.93 -5.58 -13.33
CA LYS A 246 -14.61 -5.03 -14.65
C LYS A 246 -15.06 -3.58 -14.80
N ASN A 247 -16.31 -3.29 -14.42
CA ASN A 247 -16.85 -1.92 -14.49
C ASN A 247 -16.10 -0.95 -13.56
N MET A 248 -15.61 -1.45 -12.42
CA MET A 248 -14.78 -0.67 -11.50
C MET A 248 -13.49 -0.25 -12.18
N VAL A 249 -12.79 -1.20 -12.79
CA VAL A 249 -11.54 -0.94 -13.50
C VAL A 249 -11.76 0.04 -14.67
N ASP A 250 -12.80 -0.19 -15.48
CA ASP A 250 -13.15 0.69 -16.60
C ASP A 250 -13.47 2.13 -16.14
N ASN A 251 -13.88 2.33 -14.89
CA ASN A 251 -14.15 3.65 -14.31
C ASN A 251 -12.92 4.28 -13.64
N ILE A 252 -11.93 3.49 -13.22
CA ILE A 252 -10.67 4.00 -12.69
C ILE A 252 -9.73 4.45 -13.82
N GLU A 253 -9.78 3.77 -14.97
CA GLU A 253 -8.92 4.07 -16.13
C GLU A 253 -9.36 5.33 -16.92
N LYS A 254 -10.57 5.85 -16.67
CA LYS A 254 -11.08 7.08 -17.28
C LYS A 254 -10.58 8.32 -16.53
#